data_AF-A0A6J7U834-F1
#
_entry.id   AF-A0A6J7U834-F1
#
_cell.length_a   1.000
_cell.length_b   1.000
_cell.length_c   1.000
_cell.angle_alpha   90.00
_cell.angle_beta   90.00
_cell.angle_gamma   90.00
#
_symmetry.space_group_name_H-M   'P 1'
#
loop_
_entity.id
_entity.type
_entity.pdbx_description
1 polymer ?
#
loop_
_entity_poly.entity_id
_entity_poly.type
_entity_poly.pdbx_seq_one_letter_code
_entity_poly.pdbx_strand_id
1 'polypeptide(L)'
;MSTPGELRTKRPRIVPDGIVAHKRDLAQRGGFTAVGIAAALSLFGAIVLALTSSAFFGAIGFIAITCGIPLLPMVGLPARTGAARWLIAIVGSAAIWWWVGQLSAARVRKLAIASWADWSKEFGLYAAALVLGVIFALLIAAKSLGAL
;
A
#
# COMPACT_ATOMS: atom_id res chain seq x y z
N MET A 1 -34.25 -19.17 46.83
CA MET A 1 -34.19 -19.32 45.37
C MET A 1 -33.34 -18.17 44.82
N SER A 2 -32.08 -18.43 44.48
CA SER A 2 -31.14 -17.44 43.92
C SER A 2 -31.08 -17.60 42.41
N THR A 3 -31.34 -16.52 41.69
CA THR A 3 -31.41 -16.42 40.23
C THR A 3 -30.06 -16.80 39.59
N PRO A 4 -30.03 -17.59 38.50
CA PRO A 4 -28.78 -17.96 37.83
C PRO A 4 -28.11 -16.72 37.24
N GLY A 5 -26.83 -16.56 37.55
CA GLY A 5 -26.05 -15.38 37.24
C GLY A 5 -26.01 -15.06 35.76
N GLU A 6 -26.26 -13.78 35.44
CA GLU A 6 -25.77 -13.18 34.21
C GLU A 6 -24.26 -13.36 34.16
N LEU A 7 -23.80 -14.26 33.29
CA LEU A 7 -22.43 -14.26 32.80
C LEU A 7 -22.24 -12.98 31.98
N ARG A 8 -22.03 -11.86 32.67
CA ARG A 8 -21.60 -10.60 32.08
C ARG A 8 -20.27 -10.89 31.41
N THR A 9 -20.28 -11.04 30.09
CA THR A 9 -19.09 -11.25 29.28
C THR A 9 -18.18 -10.05 29.47
N LYS A 10 -17.29 -10.14 30.47
CA LYS A 10 -16.29 -9.10 30.74
C LYS A 10 -15.45 -9.00 29.46
N ARG A 11 -15.59 -7.89 28.73
CA ARG A 11 -14.71 -7.59 27.61
C ARG A 11 -13.28 -7.74 28.13
N PRO A 12 -12.44 -8.58 27.50
CA PRO A 12 -11.08 -8.82 27.98
C PRO A 12 -10.37 -7.47 28.11
N ARG A 13 -9.80 -7.21 29.28
CA ARG A 13 -9.04 -5.99 29.53
C ARG A 13 -7.86 -6.00 28.56
N ILE A 14 -7.83 -5.05 27.62
CA ILE A 14 -6.72 -4.91 26.69
C ILE A 14 -5.54 -4.39 27.50
N VAL A 15 -4.58 -5.26 27.78
CA VAL A 15 -3.31 -4.87 28.42
C VAL A 15 -2.47 -4.17 27.35
N PRO A 16 -1.95 -2.95 27.61
CA PRO A 16 -0.93 -2.34 26.77
C PRO A 16 0.22 -3.34 26.55
N ASP A 17 0.68 -3.49 25.30
CA ASP A 17 1.66 -4.50 24.86
C ASP A 17 1.24 -5.99 24.93
N GLY A 18 -0.04 -6.28 25.18
CA GLY A 18 -0.59 -7.62 25.03
C GLY A 18 -0.77 -8.04 23.56
N ILE A 19 -0.82 -9.35 23.30
CA ILE A 19 -1.05 -9.94 21.96
C ILE A 19 -2.32 -9.37 21.31
N VAL A 20 -3.37 -9.13 22.10
CA VAL A 20 -4.64 -8.55 21.62
C VAL A 20 -4.49 -7.09 21.20
N ALA A 21 -3.63 -6.32 21.88
CA ALA A 21 -3.35 -4.93 21.54
C ALA A 21 -2.62 -4.84 20.19
N HIS A 22 -1.60 -5.68 19.97
CA HIS A 22 -0.88 -5.75 18.69
C HIS A 22 -1.80 -6.16 17.53
N LYS A 23 -2.67 -7.16 17.72
CA LYS A 23 -3.65 -7.54 16.69
C LYS A 23 -4.63 -6.42 16.36
N ARG A 24 -5.01 -5.61 17.35
CA ARG A 24 -5.90 -4.46 17.15
C ARG A 24 -5.17 -3.33 16.42
N ASP A 25 -3.93 -3.05 16.78
CA ASP A 25 -3.09 -2.06 16.12
C ASP A 25 -2.91 -2.39 14.63
N LEU A 26 -2.53 -3.63 14.30
CA LEU A 26 -2.45 -4.09 12.91
C LEU A 26 -3.79 -3.95 12.17
N ALA A 27 -4.91 -4.28 12.83
CA ALA A 27 -6.24 -4.20 12.21
C ALA A 27 -6.63 -2.75 11.86
N GLN A 28 -6.17 -1.78 12.64
CA GLN A 28 -6.51 -0.37 12.45
C GLN A 28 -5.52 0.33 11.51
N ARG A 29 -4.24 -0.04 11.55
CA ARG A 29 -3.17 0.72 10.90
C ARG A 29 -2.60 0.07 9.65
N GLY A 30 -2.75 -1.23 9.44
CA GLY A 30 -2.09 -1.96 8.33
C GLY A 30 -2.29 -1.31 6.95
N GLY A 31 -3.53 -0.93 6.62
CA GLY A 31 -3.84 -0.23 5.38
C GLY A 31 -3.24 1.18 5.30
N PHE A 32 -3.30 1.96 6.38
CA PHE A 32 -2.72 3.29 6.40
C PHE A 32 -1.19 3.26 6.30
N THR A 33 -0.55 2.29 6.95
CA THR A 33 0.90 2.07 6.82
C THR A 33 1.27 1.76 5.37
N ALA A 34 0.51 0.90 4.69
CA ALA A 34 0.74 0.60 3.27
C ALA A 34 0.59 1.84 2.37
N VAL A 35 -0.44 2.66 2.60
CA VAL A 35 -0.62 3.94 1.88
C VAL A 35 0.54 4.90 2.17
N GLY A 36 1.01 4.96 3.41
CA GLY A 36 2.17 5.77 3.80
C GLY A 36 3.45 5.36 3.07
N ILE A 37 3.71 4.05 2.96
CA ILE A 37 4.84 3.51 2.18
C ILE A 37 4.73 3.89 0.70
N ALA A 38 3.55 3.71 0.11
CA ALA A 38 3.30 4.06 -1.29
C ALA A 38 3.49 5.57 -1.53
N ALA A 39 2.95 6.41 -0.63
CA ALA A 39 3.11 7.86 -0.71
C ALA A 39 4.59 8.29 -0.58
N ALA A 40 5.35 7.67 0.32
CA ALA A 40 6.78 7.93 0.46
C ALA A 40 7.55 7.56 -0.81
N LEU A 41 7.23 6.42 -1.43
CA LEU A 41 7.83 5.98 -2.69
C LEU A 41 7.49 6.94 -3.84
N SER A 42 6.25 7.39 -3.93
CA SER A 42 5.83 8.38 -4.93
C SER A 42 6.50 9.74 -4.72
N LEU A 43 6.61 10.18 -3.47
CA LEU A 43 7.30 11.42 -3.14
C LEU A 43 8.78 11.34 -3.50
N PHE A 44 9.44 10.21 -3.19
CA PHE A 44 10.82 9.96 -3.61
C PHE A 44 10.96 10.08 -5.13
N GLY A 45 10.09 9.43 -5.91
CA GLY A 45 10.13 9.54 -7.37
C GLY A 45 9.89 10.97 -7.87
N ALA A 46 8.96 11.70 -7.26
CA ALA A 46 8.70 13.10 -7.59
C ALA A 46 9.90 14.01 -7.29
N ILE A 47 10.59 13.80 -6.17
CA ILE A 47 11.82 14.51 -5.82
C ILE A 47 12.92 14.21 -6.84
N VAL A 48 13.11 12.94 -7.20
CA VAL A 48 14.08 12.56 -8.24
C VAL A 48 13.79 13.31 -9.54
N LEU A 49 12.54 13.30 -10.02
CA LEU A 49 12.14 14.01 -11.24
C LEU A 49 12.34 15.54 -11.14
N ALA A 50 12.09 16.13 -9.98
CA ALA A 50 12.23 17.57 -9.78
C ALA A 50 13.69 18.04 -9.75
N LEU A 51 14.61 17.17 -9.30
CA LEU A 51 16.01 17.52 -9.09
C LEU A 51 16.94 17.15 -10.25
N THR A 52 16.43 16.43 -11.27
CA THR A 52 17.26 15.92 -12.37
C THR A 52 16.64 16.18 -13.73
N SER A 53 17.51 16.41 -14.72
CA SER A 53 17.12 16.48 -16.14
C SER A 53 17.68 15.29 -16.95
N SER A 54 18.32 14.33 -16.27
CA SER A 54 18.85 13.11 -16.89
C SER A 54 17.70 12.17 -17.29
N ALA A 55 17.77 11.63 -18.52
CA ALA A 55 16.80 10.64 -19.00
C ALA A 55 16.77 9.37 -18.12
N PHE A 56 17.94 8.93 -17.64
CA PHE A 56 18.05 7.75 -16.78
C PHE A 56 17.36 7.97 -15.43
N PHE A 57 17.66 9.08 -14.75
CA PHE A 57 16.99 9.41 -13.49
C PHE A 57 15.52 9.78 -13.69
N GLY A 58 15.17 10.33 -14.85
CA GLY A 58 13.79 10.51 -15.31
C GLY A 58 13.01 9.21 -15.33
N ALA A 59 13.58 8.16 -15.93
CA ALA A 59 12.98 6.82 -15.94
C ALA A 59 12.83 6.26 -14.52
N ILE A 60 13.88 6.36 -13.67
CA ILE A 60 13.82 5.90 -12.28
C ILE A 60 12.73 6.62 -11.50
N GLY A 61 12.66 7.95 -11.59
CA GLY A 61 11.66 8.77 -10.91
C GLY A 61 10.24 8.41 -11.36
N PHE A 62 10.03 8.25 -12.67
CA PHE A 62 8.73 7.86 -13.21
C PHE A 62 8.31 6.45 -12.78
N ILE A 63 9.22 5.47 -12.80
CA ILE A 63 8.96 4.12 -12.31
C ILE A 63 8.60 4.16 -10.82
N ALA A 64 9.36 4.89 -9.99
CA ALA A 64 9.09 5.00 -8.56
C ALA A 64 7.71 5.62 -8.27
N ILE A 65 7.34 6.70 -8.96
CA ILE A 65 6.00 7.29 -8.85
C ILE A 65 4.94 6.25 -9.25
N THR A 66 5.13 5.57 -10.37
CA THR A 66 4.14 4.61 -10.88
C THR A 66 4.00 3.41 -9.95
N CYS A 67 5.07 2.95 -9.31
CA CYS A 67 4.99 1.91 -8.29
C CYS A 67 4.15 2.35 -7.09
N GLY A 68 4.28 3.61 -6.64
CA GLY A 68 3.43 4.14 -5.55
C GLY A 68 2.01 4.51 -6.01
N ILE A 69 1.83 4.91 -7.27
CA ILE A 69 0.55 5.29 -7.90
C ILE A 69 0.32 4.44 -9.16
N PRO A 70 0.00 3.14 -9.02
CA PRO A 70 -0.13 2.22 -10.15
C PRO A 70 -1.18 2.61 -11.19
N LEU A 71 -2.21 3.38 -10.80
CA LEU A 71 -3.24 3.81 -11.73
C LEU A 71 -2.83 5.02 -12.59
N LEU A 72 -1.69 5.64 -12.32
CA LEU A 72 -1.22 6.84 -13.01
C LEU A 72 -1.12 6.65 -14.54
N PRO A 73 -0.44 5.60 -15.07
CA PRO A 73 -0.41 5.35 -16.51
C PRO A 73 -1.78 4.90 -17.06
N MET A 74 -2.63 4.24 -16.26
CA MET A 74 -3.94 3.75 -16.72
C MET A 74 -4.90 4.88 -17.05
N VAL A 75 -4.81 6.01 -16.33
CA VAL A 75 -5.62 7.20 -16.62
C VAL A 75 -4.97 8.11 -17.69
N GLY A 76 -3.82 7.70 -18.23
CA GLY A 76 -3.08 8.42 -19.26
C GLY A 76 -2.22 9.56 -18.76
N LEU A 77 -1.89 9.61 -17.46
CA LEU A 77 -0.93 10.59 -16.93
C LEU A 77 0.51 10.12 -17.21
N PRO A 78 1.46 11.04 -17.47
CA PRO A 78 1.29 12.48 -17.56
C PRO A 78 0.83 12.99 -18.94
N ALA A 79 0.71 12.12 -19.95
CA ALA A 79 0.41 12.50 -21.34
C ALA A 79 -0.93 13.27 -21.50
N ARG A 80 -1.89 13.05 -20.60
CA ARG A 80 -3.17 13.75 -20.54
C ARG A 80 -3.30 14.46 -19.21
N THR A 81 -3.60 15.75 -19.21
CA THR A 81 -3.81 16.53 -17.98
C THR A 81 -5.27 16.49 -17.52
N GLY A 82 -5.53 16.93 -16.28
CA GLY A 82 -6.89 17.09 -15.74
C GLY A 82 -7.03 16.66 -14.28
N ALA A 83 -7.68 17.50 -13.47
CA ALA A 83 -7.83 17.28 -12.03
C ALA A 83 -8.53 15.96 -11.69
N ALA A 84 -9.57 15.59 -12.44
CA ALA A 84 -10.30 14.33 -12.23
C ALA A 84 -9.40 13.09 -12.43
N ARG A 85 -8.50 13.11 -13.42
CA ARG A 85 -7.56 11.99 -13.69
C ARG A 85 -6.57 11.84 -12.54
N TRP A 86 -6.02 12.95 -12.05
CA TRP A 86 -5.14 12.97 -10.88
C TRP A 86 -5.86 12.43 -9.65
N LEU A 87 -7.08 12.87 -9.39
CA LEU A 87 -7.87 12.43 -8.24
C LEU A 87 -8.16 10.93 -8.31
N ILE A 88 -8.57 10.42 -9.48
CA ILE A 88 -8.81 8.99 -9.71
C ILE A 88 -7.52 8.19 -9.50
N ALA A 89 -6.40 8.64 -10.07
CA ALA A 89 -5.12 7.93 -9.94
C ALA A 89 -4.68 7.87 -8.48
N ILE A 90 -4.71 8.99 -7.75
CA ILE A 90 -4.26 9.09 -6.37
C ILE A 90 -5.18 8.30 -5.44
N VAL A 91 -6.49 8.56 -5.48
CA VAL A 91 -7.46 7.93 -4.57
C VAL A 91 -7.59 6.44 -4.87
N GLY A 92 -7.66 6.06 -6.15
CA GLY A 92 -7.75 4.65 -6.54
C GLY A 92 -6.49 3.88 -6.17
N SER A 93 -5.30 4.46 -6.35
CA SER A 93 -4.05 3.83 -5.93
C SER A 93 -3.94 3.71 -4.41
N ALA A 94 -4.37 4.75 -3.67
CA ALA A 94 -4.42 4.70 -2.21
C ALA A 94 -5.40 3.61 -1.73
N ALA A 95 -6.55 3.46 -2.38
CA ALA A 95 -7.49 2.39 -2.08
C ALA A 95 -6.90 0.99 -2.31
N ILE A 96 -6.17 0.80 -3.42
CA ILE A 96 -5.45 -0.45 -3.72
C ILE A 96 -4.43 -0.76 -2.62
N TRP A 97 -3.55 0.20 -2.29
CA TRP A 97 -2.52 0.01 -1.27
C TRP A 97 -3.10 -0.21 0.12
N TRP A 98 -4.15 0.53 0.47
CA TRP A 98 -4.88 0.33 1.72
C TRP A 98 -5.46 -1.08 1.79
N TRP A 99 -6.09 -1.55 0.72
CA TRP A 99 -6.68 -2.88 0.67
C TRP A 99 -5.63 -3.99 0.78
N VAL A 100 -4.50 -3.86 0.08
CA VAL A 100 -3.35 -4.78 0.21
C VAL A 100 -2.83 -4.79 1.65
N GLY A 101 -2.62 -3.62 2.26
CA GLY A 101 -2.17 -3.50 3.65
C GLY A 101 -3.15 -4.12 4.66
N GLN A 102 -4.46 -3.95 4.45
CA GLN A 102 -5.49 -4.57 5.28
C GLN A 102 -5.62 -6.07 5.05
N LEU A 103 -5.43 -6.56 3.83
CA LEU A 103 -5.42 -7.99 3.54
C LEU A 103 -4.26 -8.68 4.26
N SER A 104 -3.06 -8.10 4.21
CA SER A 104 -1.89 -8.58 4.95
C SER A 104 -2.15 -8.57 6.46
N ALA A 105 -2.72 -7.49 7.01
CA ALA A 105 -3.09 -7.43 8.42
C ALA A 105 -4.16 -8.47 8.78
N ALA A 106 -5.14 -8.71 7.92
CA ALA A 106 -6.17 -9.71 8.14
C ALA A 106 -5.61 -11.13 8.18
N ARG A 107 -4.59 -11.44 7.36
CA ARG A 107 -3.90 -12.74 7.37
C ARG A 107 -3.03 -12.92 8.61
N VAL A 108 -2.18 -11.95 8.93
CA VAL A 108 -1.24 -12.04 10.06
C VAL A 108 -1.95 -12.13 11.41
N ARG A 109 -3.11 -11.49 11.57
CA ARG A 109 -3.90 -11.60 12.81
C ARG A 109 -4.42 -13.01 13.12
N LYS A 110 -4.48 -13.90 12.12
CA LYS A 110 -4.85 -15.31 12.30
C LYS A 110 -3.76 -16.11 13.02
N LEU A 111 -2.51 -15.63 13.03
CA LEU A 111 -1.40 -16.25 13.76
C LEU A 111 -1.61 -16.15 15.28
N ALA A 112 -1.05 -17.10 16.03
CA ALA A 112 -1.11 -17.09 17.50
C ALA A 112 -0.49 -15.80 18.06
N ILE A 113 0.69 -15.44 17.54
CA ILE A 113 1.41 -14.20 17.83
C ILE A 113 1.46 -13.41 16.52
N ALA A 114 0.88 -12.22 16.49
CA ALA A 114 0.86 -11.36 15.31
C ALA A 114 1.82 -10.19 15.52
N SER A 115 2.77 -10.02 14.60
CA SER A 115 3.77 -8.95 14.66
C SER A 115 3.79 -8.08 13.40
N TRP A 116 4.37 -6.89 13.53
CA TRP A 116 4.62 -6.00 12.40
C TRP A 116 5.65 -6.57 11.40
N ALA A 117 6.57 -7.42 11.86
CA ALA A 117 7.52 -8.10 10.99
C ALA A 117 6.84 -9.16 10.12
N ASP A 118 5.80 -9.83 10.63
CA ASP A 118 5.02 -10.77 9.82
C ASP A 118 4.13 -10.02 8.81
N TRP A 119 3.60 -8.87 9.23
CA TRP A 119 2.88 -7.97 8.33
C TRP A 119 3.77 -7.50 7.18
N SER A 120 5.02 -7.08 7.44
CA SER A 120 5.91 -6.60 6.39
C SER A 120 6.32 -7.69 5.41
N LYS A 121 6.49 -8.94 5.86
CA LYS A 121 6.74 -10.09 4.97
C LYS A 121 5.54 -10.37 4.06
N GLU A 122 4.34 -10.46 4.63
CA GLU A 122 3.11 -10.74 3.87
C GLU A 122 2.78 -9.58 2.92
N PHE A 123 2.90 -8.32 3.39
CA PHE A 123 2.75 -7.12 2.57
C PHE A 123 3.79 -7.07 1.45
N GLY A 124 5.05 -7.36 1.76
CA GLY A 124 6.16 -7.34 0.82
C GLY A 124 5.93 -8.27 -0.38
N LEU A 125 5.31 -9.43 -0.17
CA LEU A 125 4.96 -10.34 -1.26
C LEU A 125 3.92 -9.74 -2.22
N TYR A 126 2.82 -9.18 -1.69
CA TYR A 126 1.82 -8.52 -2.54
C TYR A 126 2.35 -7.27 -3.21
N ALA A 127 3.11 -6.46 -2.47
CA ALA A 127 3.74 -5.25 -2.98
C ALA A 127 4.68 -5.59 -4.15
N ALA A 128 5.52 -6.61 -3.99
CA ALA A 128 6.42 -7.09 -5.05
C ALA A 128 5.64 -7.54 -6.28
N ALA A 129 4.57 -8.34 -6.12
CA ALA A 129 3.75 -8.78 -7.24
C ALA A 129 3.11 -7.60 -8.00
N LEU A 130 2.60 -6.60 -7.27
CA LEU A 130 2.00 -5.40 -7.86
C LEU A 130 3.04 -4.57 -8.61
N VAL A 131 4.20 -4.32 -7.99
CA VAL A 131 5.32 -3.57 -8.57
C VAL A 131 5.86 -4.28 -9.81
N LEU A 132 6.02 -5.60 -9.78
CA LEU A 132 6.44 -6.38 -10.96
C LEU A 132 5.44 -6.24 -12.11
N GLY A 133 4.13 -6.29 -11.82
CA GLY A 133 3.09 -6.06 -12.81
C GLY A 133 3.16 -4.66 -13.43
N VAL A 134 3.39 -3.64 -12.60
CA VAL A 134 3.59 -2.25 -13.05
C VAL A 134 4.81 -2.13 -13.96
N ILE A 135 5.96 -2.65 -13.54
CA ILE A 135 7.20 -2.59 -14.33
C ILE A 135 7.00 -3.31 -15.66
N PHE A 136 6.38 -4.49 -15.65
CA PHE A 136 6.11 -5.25 -16.87
C PHE A 136 5.19 -4.49 -17.84
N ALA A 137 4.11 -3.89 -17.31
CA ALA A 137 3.20 -3.06 -18.12
C ALA A 137 3.92 -1.84 -18.73
N LEU A 138 4.80 -1.19 -17.96
CA LEU A 138 5.60 -0.07 -18.46
C LEU A 138 6.60 -0.50 -19.54
N LEU A 139 7.24 -1.66 -19.40
CA LEU A 139 8.15 -2.19 -20.41
C LEU A 139 7.41 -2.50 -21.72
N ILE A 140 6.22 -3.11 -21.64
CA ILE A 140 5.36 -3.32 -22.82
C ILE A 140 5.02 -1.98 -23.47
N ALA A 141 4.53 -1.02 -22.68
CA ALA A 141 4.16 0.30 -23.20
C ALA A 141 5.35 1.01 -23.86
N ALA A 142 6.52 1.00 -23.23
CA ALA A 142 7.75 1.58 -23.78
C ALA A 142 8.13 0.92 -25.11
N LYS A 143 8.04 -0.42 -25.20
CA LYS A 143 8.32 -1.15 -26.44
C LYS A 143 7.31 -0.82 -27.53
N SER A 144 6.01 -0.77 -27.21
CA SER A 144 4.95 -0.42 -28.16
C SER A 144 5.06 1.01 -28.70
N LEU A 145 5.64 1.92 -27.92
CA LEU A 145 5.86 3.31 -28.30
C LEU A 145 7.21 3.54 -29.02
N GLY A 146 8.04 2.51 -29.19
CA GLY A 146 9.36 2.63 -29.83
C GLY A 146 10.42 3.31 -28.96
N ALA A 147 10.21 3.37 -27.64
CA ALA A 147 11.17 3.93 -26.69
C ALA A 147 12.26 2.92 -26.26
N LEU A 148 12.09 1.64 -26.62
CA LEU A 148 12.98 0.50 -26.39
C LEU A 148 12.97 -0.46 -27.59
#